data_AF-X1JU48-F1
#
_entry.id   AF-X1JU48-F1
#
_cell.length_a   1.000
_cell.length_b   1.000
_cell.length_c   1.000
_cell.angle_alpha   90.00
_cell.angle_beta   90.00
_cell.angle_gamma   90.00
#
_symmetry.space_group_name_H-M   'P 1'
#
loop_
_entity.id
_entity.type
_entity.pdbx_description
1 polymer ?
#
loop_
_entity_poly.entity_id
_entity_poly.type
_entity_poly.pdbx_seq_one_letter_code
_entity_poly.pdbx_strand_id
1 'polypeptide(L)'
;MLGKARALEVMLSFAPYSAELAERYGWINRALPSDKIGEFVEQLAYRIAYIPAETIALIKKSIIAAEELPLKEALLEEDYLFSISASLPESKKRMEDYLKLGYQTRESELKIAEDLKQMDEFLREKD
;
A
#
# COMPACT_ATOMS: atom_id res chain seq x y z
N MET A 1 6.55 -11.28 -3.60
CA MET A 1 5.93 -10.54 -2.48
C MET A 1 5.06 -11.46 -1.61
N LEU A 2 4.36 -10.89 -0.61
CA LEU A 2 3.57 -11.52 0.47
C LEU A 2 2.55 -12.63 0.13
N GLY A 3 2.32 -12.93 -1.16
CA GLY A 3 1.48 -14.04 -1.61
C GLY A 3 -0.02 -13.80 -1.44
N LYS A 4 -0.85 -14.61 -2.12
CA LYS A 4 -2.30 -14.36 -2.25
C LYS A 4 -3.02 -14.21 -0.90
N ALA A 5 -2.75 -15.10 0.05
CA ALA A 5 -3.48 -15.12 1.33
C ALA A 5 -3.27 -13.83 2.14
N ARG A 6 -2.01 -13.41 2.31
CA ARG A 6 -1.68 -12.17 3.02
C ARG A 6 -2.08 -10.93 2.22
N ALA A 7 -2.07 -11.00 0.88
CA ALA A 7 -2.55 -9.90 0.05
C ALA A 7 -4.03 -9.65 0.27
N LEU A 8 -4.84 -10.71 0.30
CA LEU A 8 -6.26 -10.60 0.60
C LEU A 8 -6.50 -10.08 2.04
N GLU A 9 -5.75 -10.57 3.02
CA GLU A 9 -5.83 -10.07 4.40
C GLU A 9 -5.56 -8.57 4.46
N VAL A 10 -4.46 -8.12 3.87
CA VAL A 10 -4.08 -6.70 3.81
C VAL A 10 -5.17 -5.86 3.13
N MET A 11 -5.61 -6.26 1.94
CA MET A 11 -6.53 -5.46 1.12
C MET A 11 -7.95 -5.40 1.69
N LEU A 12 -8.40 -6.47 2.35
CA LEU A 12 -9.78 -6.57 2.86
C LEU A 12 -9.94 -6.14 4.32
N SER A 13 -8.86 -6.20 5.12
CA SER A 13 -8.93 -5.83 6.54
C SER A 13 -9.05 -4.32 6.78
N PHE A 14 -8.55 -3.51 5.85
CA PHE A 14 -8.44 -2.05 6.00
C PHE A 14 -7.74 -1.65 7.34
N ALA A 15 -6.87 -2.53 7.83
CA ALA A 15 -6.20 -2.38 9.10
C ALA A 15 -4.83 -1.68 8.95
N PRO A 16 -4.35 -0.96 9.98
CA PRO A 16 -3.00 -0.44 10.01
C PRO A 16 -2.01 -1.57 10.30
N TYR A 17 -0.90 -1.60 9.56
CA TYR A 17 0.18 -2.57 9.76
C TYR A 17 1.42 -1.87 10.30
N SER A 18 1.99 -2.37 11.40
CA SER A 18 3.29 -1.90 11.87
C SER A 18 4.41 -2.29 10.88
N ALA A 19 5.53 -1.58 10.91
CA ALA A 19 6.68 -1.90 10.07
C ALA A 19 7.16 -3.35 10.29
N GLU A 20 7.17 -3.83 11.53
CA GLU A 20 7.61 -5.18 11.89
C GLU A 20 6.66 -6.24 11.33
N LEU A 21 5.35 -5.99 11.33
CA LEU A 21 4.38 -6.91 10.74
C LEU A 21 4.49 -6.92 9.22
N ALA A 22 4.63 -5.74 8.61
CA ALA A 22 4.83 -5.60 7.17
C ALA A 22 6.12 -6.32 6.70
N GLU A 23 7.20 -6.26 7.48
CA GLU A 23 8.43 -7.03 7.21
C GLU A 23 8.16 -8.54 7.26
N ARG A 24 7.51 -9.04 8.33
CA ARG A 24 7.19 -10.47 8.46
C ARG A 24 6.29 -10.99 7.32
N TYR A 25 5.45 -10.12 6.78
CA TYR A 25 4.57 -10.47 5.67
C TYR A 25 5.35 -10.55 4.35
N GLY A 26 6.50 -9.89 4.26
CA GLY A 26 7.26 -9.70 3.03
C GLY A 26 6.70 -8.55 2.18
N TRP A 27 6.04 -7.58 2.82
CA TRP A 27 5.54 -6.36 2.18
C TRP A 27 6.65 -5.33 2.01
N ILE A 28 7.46 -5.14 3.06
CA ILE A 28 8.68 -4.33 3.00
C ILE A 28 9.90 -5.21 3.16
N ASN A 29 11.06 -4.76 2.65
CA ASN A 29 12.31 -5.51 2.76
C ASN A 29 12.82 -5.59 4.21
N ARG A 30 12.69 -4.50 4.98
CA ARG A 30 13.17 -4.43 6.36
C ARG A 30 12.52 -3.30 7.17
N ALA A 31 12.15 -3.60 8.41
CA ALA A 31 11.83 -2.65 9.47
C ALA A 31 13.10 -2.35 10.28
N LEU A 32 13.33 -1.07 10.56
CA LEU A 32 14.50 -0.59 11.30
C LEU A 32 14.05 0.38 12.40
N PRO A 33 14.82 0.51 13.50
CA PRO A 33 14.64 1.60 14.44
C PRO A 33 14.65 2.95 13.70
N SER A 34 13.77 3.86 14.12
CA SER A 34 13.57 5.15 13.43
C SER A 34 14.83 6.01 13.38
N ASP A 35 15.73 5.88 14.37
CA ASP A 35 17.01 6.58 14.43
C ASP A 35 18.10 5.96 13.54
N LYS A 36 17.87 4.75 12.99
CA LYS A 36 18.84 4.01 12.17
C LYS A 36 18.50 3.96 10.68
N ILE A 37 17.24 4.22 10.32
CA ILE A 37 16.79 4.11 8.92
C ILE A 37 17.57 5.05 7.99
N GLY A 38 17.85 6.28 8.43
CA GLY A 38 18.57 7.27 7.63
C GLY A 38 19.96 6.81 7.22
N GLU A 39 20.79 6.45 8.21
CA GLU A 39 22.16 5.97 7.97
C GLU A 39 22.18 4.69 7.13
N PHE A 40 21.26 3.75 7.40
CA PHE A 40 21.17 2.51 6.65
C PHE A 40 20.87 2.75 5.17
N VAL A 41 19.88 3.60 4.86
CA VAL A 41 19.49 3.93 3.48
C VAL A 41 20.62 4.66 2.76
N GLU A 42 21.28 5.60 3.42
CA GLU A 42 22.42 6.33 2.85
C GLU A 42 23.55 5.37 2.45
N GLN A 43 23.99 4.50 3.36
CA GLN A 43 25.04 3.53 3.07
C GLN A 43 24.63 2.54 1.97
N LEU A 44 23.36 2.12 1.95
CA LEU A 44 22.85 1.25 0.90
C LEU A 44 22.89 1.96 -0.46
N ALA A 45 22.47 3.22 -0.53
CA ALA A 45 22.51 4.02 -1.74
C ALA A 45 23.95 4.19 -2.25
N TYR A 46 24.92 4.48 -1.37
CA TYR A 46 26.34 4.55 -1.75
C TYR A 46 26.85 3.24 -2.34
N ARG A 47 26.51 2.09 -1.75
CA ARG A 47 26.89 0.77 -2.27
C ARG A 47 26.30 0.50 -3.65
N ILE A 48 25.05 0.89 -3.88
CA ILE A 48 24.40 0.74 -5.19
C ILE A 48 25.07 1.65 -6.23
N ALA A 49 25.32 2.92 -5.88
CA ALA A 49 25.91 3.91 -6.77
C ALA A 49 27.35 3.57 -7.20
N TYR A 50 28.06 2.77 -6.41
CA TYR A 50 29.39 2.26 -6.76
C TYR A 50 29.37 1.26 -7.94
N ILE A 51 28.22 0.61 -8.21
CA ILE A 51 28.09 -0.40 -9.27
C ILE A 51 27.93 0.30 -10.63
N PRO A 52 28.61 -0.16 -11.71
CA PRO A 52 28.39 0.38 -13.06
C PRO A 52 26.91 0.34 -13.47
N ALA A 53 26.44 1.42 -14.09
CA ALA A 53 25.04 1.58 -14.44
C ALA A 53 24.52 0.44 -15.34
N GLU A 54 25.34 -0.03 -16.27
CA GLU A 54 25.02 -1.15 -17.16
C GLU A 54 24.80 -2.44 -16.37
N THR A 55 25.59 -2.69 -15.33
CA THR A 55 25.44 -3.86 -14.47
C THR A 55 24.14 -3.79 -13.68
N ILE A 56 23.81 -2.62 -13.12
CA ILE A 56 22.53 -2.40 -12.44
C ILE A 56 21.36 -2.66 -13.40
N ALA A 57 21.44 -2.17 -14.64
CA ALA A 57 20.40 -2.36 -15.64
C ALA A 57 20.19 -3.84 -15.99
N LEU A 58 21.28 -4.60 -16.15
CA LEU A 58 21.22 -6.04 -16.41
C LEU A 58 20.62 -6.83 -15.22
N ILE A 59 21.01 -6.50 -13.99
CA ILE A 59 20.43 -7.09 -12.77
C ILE A 59 18.92 -6.82 -12.72
N LYS A 60 18.51 -5.56 -12.90
CA LYS A 60 17.09 -5.17 -12.92
C LYS A 60 16.32 -5.93 -13.99
N LYS A 61 16.85 -6.00 -15.23
CA LYS A 61 16.21 -6.72 -16.33
C LYS A 61 15.99 -8.20 -16.00
N SER A 62 16.98 -8.85 -15.38
CA SER A 62 16.87 -10.26 -14.98
C SER A 62 15.79 -10.49 -13.92
N ILE A 63 15.70 -9.62 -12.92
CA ILE A 63 14.72 -9.73 -11.82
C ILE A 63 13.31 -9.43 -12.34
N ILE A 64 13.13 -8.32 -13.09
CA ILE A 64 11.85 -7.93 -13.69
C ILE A 64 11.33 -9.05 -14.59
N ALA A 65 12.18 -9.62 -15.46
CA ALA A 65 11.76 -10.72 -16.33
C ALA A 65 11.26 -11.96 -15.55
N ALA A 66 11.76 -12.18 -14.33
CA ALA A 66 11.31 -13.28 -13.48
C ALA A 66 9.95 -12.99 -12.81
N GLU A 67 9.58 -11.73 -12.63
CA GLU A 67 8.33 -11.30 -12.02
C GLU A 67 7.23 -10.97 -13.05
N GLU A 68 7.59 -10.57 -14.28
CA GLU A 68 6.67 -9.97 -15.25
C GLU A 68 6.04 -10.92 -16.26
N LEU A 69 6.47 -12.17 -16.29
CA LEU A 69 5.69 -13.23 -16.93
C LEU A 69 4.42 -13.51 -16.09
N PRO A 70 3.22 -13.61 -16.68
CA PRO A 70 2.38 -12.52 -17.18
C PRO A 70 1.79 -11.65 -16.04
N LEU A 71 2.49 -10.59 -15.65
CA LEU A 71 2.03 -9.59 -14.66
C LEU A 71 1.21 -8.48 -15.31
N LYS A 72 1.58 -8.11 -16.54
CA LYS A 72 1.00 -6.96 -17.24
C LYS A 72 -0.50 -7.12 -17.45
N GLU A 73 -0.95 -8.30 -17.83
CA GLU A 73 -2.36 -8.62 -18.00
C GLU A 73 -3.13 -8.52 -16.67
N ALA A 74 -2.52 -8.95 -15.56
CA ALA A 74 -3.12 -8.86 -14.23
C ALA A 74 -3.30 -7.41 -13.77
N LEU A 75 -2.34 -6.52 -14.07
CA LEU A 75 -2.45 -5.09 -13.73
C LEU A 75 -3.56 -4.38 -14.51
N LEU A 76 -3.76 -4.72 -15.79
CA LEU A 76 -4.87 -4.18 -16.58
C LEU A 76 -6.23 -4.62 -16.03
N GLU A 77 -6.33 -5.88 -15.60
CA GLU A 77 -7.54 -6.40 -14.95
C GLU A 77 -7.78 -5.71 -13.59
N GLU A 78 -6.74 -5.51 -12.78
CA GLU A 78 -6.82 -4.80 -11.50
C GLU A 78 -7.36 -3.37 -11.68
N ASP A 79 -6.80 -2.60 -12.61
CA ASP A 79 -7.22 -1.21 -12.89
C ASP A 79 -8.69 -1.13 -13.36
N TYR A 80 -9.09 -2.07 -14.22
CA TYR A 80 -10.47 -2.19 -14.68
C TYR A 80 -11.43 -2.49 -13.51
N LEU A 81 -11.09 -3.45 -12.66
CA LEU A 81 -11.90 -3.83 -11.50
C LEU A 81 -11.96 -2.71 -10.45
N PHE A 82 -10.85 -2.00 -10.23
CA PHE A 82 -10.81 -0.81 -9.38
C PHE A 82 -11.74 0.28 -9.92
N SER A 83 -11.70 0.56 -11.23
CA SER A 83 -12.55 1.55 -11.88
C SER A 83 -14.04 1.24 -11.72
N ILE A 84 -14.43 -0.04 -11.83
CA ILE A 84 -15.79 -0.49 -11.53
C ILE A 84 -16.12 -0.24 -10.05
N SER A 85 -15.26 -0.71 -9.14
CA SER A 85 -15.46 -0.58 -7.69
C SER A 85 -15.64 0.88 -7.25
N ALA A 86 -14.80 1.79 -7.74
CA ALA A 86 -14.87 3.22 -7.46
C ALA A 86 -16.13 3.87 -8.06
N SER A 87 -16.69 3.30 -9.12
CA SER A 87 -17.86 3.82 -9.80
C SER A 87 -19.19 3.43 -9.16
N LEU A 88 -19.19 2.43 -8.25
CA LEU A 88 -20.38 1.97 -7.54
C LEU A 88 -21.06 3.13 -6.78
N PRO A 89 -22.40 3.21 -6.78
CA PRO A 89 -23.13 4.25 -6.05
C PRO A 89 -22.74 4.32 -4.56
N GLU A 90 -22.58 3.16 -3.92
CA GLU A 90 -22.21 3.04 -2.50
C GLU A 90 -20.79 3.55 -2.23
N SER A 91 -19.84 3.28 -3.14
CA SER A 91 -18.47 3.79 -3.04
C SER A 91 -18.44 5.32 -3.13
N LYS A 92 -19.22 5.89 -4.06
CA LYS A 92 -19.36 7.36 -4.21
C LYS A 92 -20.00 7.99 -2.97
N LYS A 93 -21.09 7.41 -2.47
CA LYS A 93 -21.76 7.87 -1.23
C LYS A 93 -20.77 7.86 -0.05
N ARG A 94 -20.08 6.73 0.18
CA ARG A 94 -19.10 6.62 1.28
C ARG A 94 -17.96 7.62 1.14
N MET A 95 -17.46 7.88 -0.07
CA MET A 95 -16.44 8.89 -0.31
C MET A 95 -16.95 10.31 -0.03
N GLU A 96 -18.17 10.66 -0.46
CA GLU A 96 -18.77 11.97 -0.14
C GLU A 96 -18.92 12.17 1.36
N ASP A 97 -19.36 11.14 2.07
CA ASP A 97 -19.54 11.23 3.51
C ASP A 97 -18.18 11.30 4.24
N TYR A 98 -17.15 10.62 3.73
CA TYR A 98 -15.75 10.79 4.13
C TYR A 98 -15.34 12.27 4.07
N LEU A 99 -15.62 12.92 2.95
CA LEU A 99 -15.27 14.34 2.77
C LEU A 99 -16.09 15.26 3.68
N LYS A 100 -17.39 15.00 3.85
CA LYS A 100 -18.26 15.79 4.76
C LYS A 100 -17.83 15.68 6.22
N LEU A 101 -17.25 14.55 6.61
CA LEU A 101 -16.68 14.32 7.94
C LEU A 101 -15.33 15.01 8.17
N GLY A 102 -14.79 15.70 7.16
CA GLY A 102 -13.52 16.41 7.28
C GLY A 102 -12.29 15.51 7.21
N TYR A 103 -12.40 14.31 6.62
CA TYR A 103 -11.23 13.53 6.23
C TYR A 103 -10.43 14.23 5.12
N GLN A 104 -9.19 13.80 4.84
CA GLN A 104 -8.15 14.56 4.12
C GLN A 104 -7.51 15.72 4.88
N THR A 105 -7.60 15.73 6.21
CA THR A 105 -6.78 16.62 7.06
C THR A 105 -5.82 15.79 7.91
N ARG A 106 -4.70 16.37 8.34
CA ARG A 106 -3.72 15.66 9.18
C ARG A 106 -4.36 15.01 10.42
N GLU A 107 -5.26 15.72 11.08
CA GLU A 107 -5.86 15.24 12.33
C GLU A 107 -6.78 14.04 12.11
N SER A 108 -7.64 14.12 11.08
CA SER A 108 -8.56 13.03 10.72
C SER A 108 -7.83 11.81 10.14
N GLU A 109 -6.80 12.04 9.32
CA GLU A 109 -6.02 10.97 8.69
C GLU A 109 -5.24 10.09 9.71
N LEU A 110 -4.83 10.67 10.85
CA LEU A 110 -4.17 9.92 11.92
C LEU A 110 -5.10 8.92 12.63
N LYS A 111 -6.42 9.10 12.53
CA LYS A 111 -7.44 8.31 13.25
C LYS A 111 -8.25 7.39 12.34
N ILE A 112 -7.97 7.38 11.03
CA ILE A 112 -8.75 6.63 10.02
C ILE A 112 -9.01 5.18 10.39
N ALA A 113 -7.99 4.48 10.88
CA ALA A 113 -8.11 3.07 11.24
C ALA A 113 -8.98 2.85 12.48
N GLU A 114 -9.01 3.80 13.40
CA GLU A 114 -9.74 3.73 14.67
C GLU A 114 -11.21 4.16 14.48
N ASP A 115 -11.47 5.02 13.50
CA ASP A 115 -12.77 5.64 13.28
C ASP A 115 -13.76 4.78 12.48
N LEU A 116 -13.33 3.70 11.83
CA LEU A 116 -14.18 2.91 10.91
C LEU A 116 -15.53 2.50 11.49
N LYS A 117 -15.54 2.10 12.76
CA LYS A 117 -16.77 1.70 13.46
C LYS A 117 -17.66 2.91 13.74
N GLN A 118 -17.06 4.02 14.16
CA GLN A 118 -17.77 5.28 14.41
C GLN A 118 -18.31 5.88 13.11
N MET A 119 -17.59 5.71 12.01
CA MET A 119 -18.03 6.10 10.68
C MET A 119 -19.22 5.27 10.21
N ASP A 120 -19.17 3.93 10.34
CA ASP A 120 -20.33 3.09 9.98
C ASP A 120 -21.56 3.38 10.84
N GLU A 121 -21.37 3.68 12.14
CA GLU A 121 -22.43 4.11 13.05
C GLU A 121 -23.03 5.48 12.64
N PHE A 122 -22.18 6.49 12.39
CA PHE A 122 -22.61 7.81 11.92
C PHE A 122 -23.35 7.77 10.58
N LEU A 123 -22.93 6.91 9.65
CA LEU A 123 -23.56 6.75 8.34
C LEU A 123 -24.96 6.12 8.44
N ARG A 124 -25.16 5.17 9.38
CA ARG A 124 -26.46 4.52 9.61
C ARG A 124 -27.47 5.41 10.32
N GLU A 125 -27.01 6.39 11.11
CA GLU A 125 -27.88 7.32 11.84
C GLU A 125 -28.45 8.44 10.95
N LYS A 126 -27.91 8.62 9.73
CA LYS A 126 -28.32 9.68 8.78
C LYS A 126 -29.22 9.19 7.63
N ASP A 127 -29.47 7.89 7.53
CA ASP A 127 -30.42 7.26 6.61
C ASP A 127 -31.79 7.03 7.30
#